data_AF-A0A4Q4BPV9-F1
#
_entry.id   AF-A0A4Q4BPV9-F1
#
_cell.length_a   1.000
_cell.length_b   1.000
_cell.length_c   1.000
_cell.angle_alpha   90.00
_cell.angle_beta   90.00
_cell.angle_gamma   90.00
#
_symmetry.space_group_name_H-M   'P 1'
#
loop_
_entity.id
_entity.type
_entity.pdbx_description
1 polymer ?
#
loop_
_entity_poly.entity_id
_entity_poly.type
_entity_poly.pdbx_seq_one_letter_code
_entity_poly.pdbx_strand_id
1 'polypeptide(L)' 'MAEIAEHLRDAKAILLAGPGQAKLDLRSYLDAHSPAIAARIWGVEASDHPTDPQIVAWARHWFKAQDRMH' A
#
# COMPACT_ATOMS: atom_id res chain seq x y z
N MET A 1 -10.03 -8.33 9.08
CA MET A 1 -9.01 -8.37 8.01
C MET A 1 -9.58 -8.76 6.65
N ALA A 2 -10.59 -9.63 6.57
CA ALA A 2 -11.23 -10.00 5.29
C ALA A 2 -11.87 -8.80 4.55
N GLU A 3 -12.57 -7.91 5.27
CA GLU A 3 -13.26 -6.76 4.69
C GLU A 3 -12.29 -5.76 4.01
N ILE A 4 -11.10 -5.56 4.58
CA ILE A 4 -10.06 -4.69 4.02
C ILE A 4 -9.55 -5.27 2.69
N ALA A 5 -9.39 -6.59 2.58
CA ALA A 5 -8.98 -7.23 1.34
C ALA A 5 -10.05 -7.10 0.24
N GLU A 6 -11.34 -7.08 0.57
CA GLU A 6 -12.39 -6.83 -0.43
C GLU A 6 -12.30 -5.42 -1.00
N HIS A 7 -12.13 -4.40 -0.16
CA HIS A 7 -12.01 -3.02 -0.61
C HIS A 7 -10.74 -2.74 -1.43
N LEU A 8 -9.71 -3.56 -1.28
CA LEU A 8 -8.46 -3.45 -2.04
C LEU A 8 -8.52 -4.15 -3.40
N ARG A 9 -9.58 -4.91 -3.73
CA ARG A 9 -9.69 -5.63 -5.01
C ARG A 9 -9.80 -4.73 -6.24
N ASP A 10 -10.32 -3.52 -6.11
CA ASP A 10 -10.42 -2.57 -7.22
C ASP A 10 -9.17 -1.66 -7.35
N ALA A 11 -8.30 -1.66 -6.33
CA ALA A 11 -7.08 -0.88 -6.36
C ALA A 11 -6.09 -1.48 -7.36
N LYS A 12 -5.68 -0.68 -8.35
CA LYS A 12 -4.68 -1.09 -9.37
C LYS A 12 -3.24 -1.00 -8.85
N ALA A 13 -3.01 -0.15 -7.86
CA ALA A 13 -1.73 0.03 -7.22
C ALA A 13 -1.95 0.36 -5.74
N ILE A 14 -1.20 -0.30 -4.87
CA ILE A 14 -1.32 -0.19 -3.41
C ILE A 14 0.04 0.26 -2.86
N LEU A 15 0.02 1.32 -2.04
CA LEU A 15 1.17 1.83 -1.30
C LEU A 15 0.92 1.55 0.18
N LEU A 16 1.76 0.74 0.80
CA LEU A 16 1.68 0.47 2.23
C LEU A 16 2.48 1.51 3.01
N ALA A 17 1.82 2.22 3.92
CA ALA A 17 2.43 3.25 4.75
C ALA A 17 2.15 2.94 6.22
N GLY A 18 3.20 2.86 7.05
CA GLY A 18 3.01 2.72 8.49
C GLY A 18 4.30 2.58 9.31
N PRO A 19 4.22 2.88 10.62
CA PRO A 19 5.34 2.72 11.53
C PRO A 19 5.62 1.24 11.80
N GLY A 20 6.90 0.89 12.01
CA GLY A 20 7.30 -0.43 12.50
C GLY A 20 6.97 -1.63 11.59
N GLN A 21 6.61 -2.75 12.22
CA GLN A 21 6.42 -4.07 11.59
C GLN A 21 5.02 -4.34 11.05
N ALA A 22 4.01 -3.54 11.42
CA ALA A 22 2.62 -3.76 11.01
C ALA A 22 2.44 -3.82 9.48
N LYS A 23 3.25 -3.06 8.73
CA LYS A 23 3.27 -3.10 7.26
C LYS A 23 3.78 -4.43 6.68
N LEU A 24 4.72 -5.08 7.37
CA LEU A 24 5.25 -6.39 7.01
C LEU A 24 4.26 -7.50 7.35
N ASP A 25 3.56 -7.38 8.47
CA ASP A 25 2.50 -8.32 8.86
C ASP A 25 1.33 -8.26 7.88
N LEU A 26 0.91 -7.05 7.48
CA LEU A 26 -0.13 -6.88 6.46
C LEU A 26 0.30 -7.42 5.10
N ARG A 27 1.56 -7.18 4.70
CA ARG A 27 2.13 -7.75 3.47
C ARG A 27 2.10 -9.27 3.52
N SER A 28 2.59 -9.88 4.61
CA SER A 28 2.63 -11.33 4.79
C SER A 28 1.22 -11.95 4.80
N TYR A 29 0.27 -11.28 5.45
CA TYR A 29 -1.14 -11.70 5.44
C TYR A 29 -1.73 -11.67 4.02
N LEU A 30 -1.46 -10.60 3.25
CA LEU A 30 -1.92 -10.46 1.88
C LEU A 30 -1.22 -11.48 0.95
N ASP A 31 0.06 -11.77 1.11
CA ASP A 31 0.73 -12.84 0.36
C ASP A 31 0.09 -14.21 0.62
N ALA A 32 -0.29 -14.50 1.87
CA ALA A 32 -0.90 -15.79 2.24
C ALA A 32 -2.38 -15.92 1.84
N HIS A 33 -3.17 -14.86 1.98
CA HIS A 33 -4.63 -14.92 1.78
C HIS A 33 -5.10 -14.32 0.45
N SER A 34 -4.32 -13.44 -0.17
CA SER A 34 -4.74 -12.67 -1.34
C SER A 34 -3.54 -12.28 -2.22
N PRO A 35 -2.85 -13.27 -2.83
CA PRO A 35 -1.65 -13.03 -3.62
C PRO A 35 -1.88 -12.08 -4.81
N ALA A 36 -3.10 -12.02 -5.35
CA ALA A 36 -3.47 -11.05 -6.38
C ALA A 36 -3.43 -9.58 -5.88
N ILE A 37 -3.74 -9.35 -4.61
CA ILE A 37 -3.64 -8.04 -3.96
C ILE A 37 -2.19 -7.76 -3.58
N ALA A 38 -1.47 -8.77 -3.07
CA ALA A 38 -0.05 -8.64 -2.75
C ALA A 38 0.80 -8.25 -3.97
N ALA A 39 0.51 -8.81 -5.14
CA ALA A 39 1.16 -8.46 -6.42
C ALA A 39 0.90 -7.00 -6.86
N ARG A 40 -0.14 -6.36 -6.31
CA ARG A 40 -0.49 -4.95 -6.58
C ARG A 40 0.11 -3.98 -5.56
N ILE A 41 0.85 -4.48 -4.57
CA ILE A 41 1.63 -3.63 -3.67
C ILE A 41 2.88 -3.20 -4.42
N TRP A 42 2.90 -1.95 -4.85
CA TRP A 42 4.02 -1.42 -5.61
C TRP A 42 5.10 -0.83 -4.71
N GLY A 43 4.76 -0.48 -3.46
CA GLY A 43 5.70 0.12 -2.53
C GLY A 43 5.29 -0.07 -1.07
N VAL A 44 6.29 -0.11 -0.20
CA VAL A 44 6.15 -0.15 1.25
C VAL A 44 7.03 0.94 1.83
N GLU A 45 6.46 1.96 2.46
CA GLU A 45 7.23 3.01 3.11
C GLU A 45 6.92 3.12 4.61
N ALA A 46 7.96 3.47 5.35
CA ALA A 46 7.83 3.82 6.75
C ALA A 46 7.29 5.25 6.84
N SER A 47 6.12 5.39 7.46
CA SER A 47 5.56 6.72 7.75
C SER A 47 5.15 6.72 9.21
N ASP A 48 5.82 7.55 10.01
CA ASP A 48 5.69 7.47 11.46
C ASP A 48 4.43 8.17 11.95
N HIS A 49 4.00 9.28 11.32
CA HIS A 49 2.68 9.91 11.45
C HIS A 49 2.46 11.00 10.38
N PRO A 50 2.12 10.64 9.13
CA PRO A 50 1.72 11.63 8.13
C PRO A 50 0.30 12.09 8.43
N THR A 51 0.02 13.38 8.25
CA THR A 51 -1.37 13.87 8.27
C THR A 51 -2.11 13.43 7.00
N ASP A 52 -3.43 13.32 7.02
CA ASP A 52 -4.24 12.94 5.84
C ASP A 52 -3.83 13.67 4.53
N PRO A 53 -3.66 15.01 4.51
CA PRO A 53 -3.21 15.70 3.30
C PRO A 53 -1.78 15.34 2.88
N GLN A 54 -0.90 15.00 3.81
CA GLN A 54 0.46 14.54 3.49
C GLN A 54 0.44 13.14 2.87
N ILE A 55 -0.42 12.23 3.36
CA ILE A 55 -0.61 10.90 2.76
C ILE A 55 -1.04 11.06 1.30
N VAL A 56 -2.03 11.92 1.04
CA VAL A 56 -2.55 12.16 -0.32
C VAL A 56 -1.49 12.78 -1.23
N ALA A 57 -0.77 13.82 -0.75
CA ALA A 57 0.26 14.49 -1.53
C ALA A 57 1.43 13.54 -1.86
N TRP A 58 1.87 12.76 -0.89
CA TRP A 58 2.95 11.80 -1.04
C TRP A 58 2.55 10.63 -1.94
N ALA A 59 1.35 10.05 -1.79
CA ALA A 59 0.83 9.04 -2.69
C ALA A 59 0.77 9.55 -4.15
N ARG A 60 0.27 10.78 -4.37
CA ARG A 60 0.26 11.40 -5.70
C ARG A 60 1.66 11.56 -6.28
N HIS A 61 2.63 11.98 -5.47
CA HIS A 61 4.01 12.13 -5.91
C HIS A 61 4.63 10.77 -6.26
N TRP A 62 4.45 9.78 -5.40
CA TRP A 62 4.98 8.42 -5.55
C TRP A 62 4.40 7.74 -6.80
N PHE A 63 3.07 7.75 -6.96
CA PHE A 63 2.43 7.15 -8.13
C PHE A 63 2.80 7.88 -9.43
N LYS A 64 2.92 9.21 -9.42
CA LYS A 64 3.40 9.97 -10.59
C LYS A 64 4.85 9.66 -10.96
N ALA A 65 5.69 9.34 -9.98
CA ALA A 65 7.07 8.91 -10.22
C ALA A 65 7.13 7.49 -10.80
N GLN A 66 6.30 6.59 -10.29
CA GLN A 66 6.26 5.18 -10.73
C GLN A 66 5.55 4.98 -12.08
N ASP A 67 4.53 5.79 -12.38
CA ASP A 67 3.90 5.85 -13.72
C ASP A 67 4.89 6.19 -14.83
N ARG A 68 6.02 6.84 -14.52
CA ARG A 68 7.09 7.13 -15.47
C ARG A 68 8.09 5.99 -15.66
N MET A 69 8.02 4.95 -14.83
CA MET A 69 8.96 3.83 -14.82
C MET A 69 8.34 2.50 -15.29
N HIS A 70 7.04 2.49 -15.64
CA HIS A 70 6.32 1.37 -16.28
C HIS A 70 5.80 1.77 -17.65
#